data_AF-A0A1I7SUL3-F1
#
_entry.id   AF-A0A1I7SUL3-F1
#
_cell.length_a   1.000
_cell.length_b   1.000
_cell.length_c   1.000
_cell.angle_alpha   90.00
_cell.angle_beta   90.00
_cell.angle_gamma   90.00
#
_symmetry.space_group_name_H-M   'P 1'
#
loop_
_entity.id
_entity.type
_entity.pdbx_description
1 polymer ?
#
loop_
_entity_poly.entity_id
_entity_poly.type
_entity_poly.pdbx_seq_one_letter_code
_entity_poly.pdbx_strand_id
1 'polypeptide(L)'
;MLNNSKVLLSPAFGLPITAIVSKQEVKEDKIELVNEDSEDESQSAYPKYSLCSLLYIYGLFLMVSFILSVGFYQLISTDLHGSGASLRNIPAVDNTFVAFGTTSEPAELLKVLFAAQIWRNLGVRSIVALIGEPELYQEGPNKMLVNVLRQMEAELVYVENANVHEDNMAKLMPFYVTATNVSQDLYEDTVIILANTDYIPLDLASHLPQTEKAIEVKIYDAKCCDVLNLGDLQLHKYSMNTVAMTLKRWQEVFALDRQMSVDAIENQITQNFGDFIVLGAQSQAFYAKELAFAVKFEQWKNKVKGASYLVDVLDHKNIHRLNSQAFNSHSTSFLKTLPLSVYNDILIDDRLHDSDAWNVARVFYRRFFTHEQYEYLLEVRERVISWQKDEQQRHWALWMNLYNPSI
;
A
#
# COMPACT_ATOMS: atom_id res chain seq x y z
N MET A 1 4.43 -27.82 -50.44
CA MET A 1 5.81 -27.62 -49.97
C MET A 1 5.73 -26.96 -48.61
N LEU A 2 5.76 -27.77 -47.55
CA LEU A 2 5.60 -27.36 -46.14
C LEU A 2 6.92 -27.68 -45.45
N ASN A 3 7.56 -26.66 -44.87
CA ASN A 3 8.78 -26.83 -44.09
C ASN A 3 8.41 -26.82 -42.60
N ASN A 4 8.41 -28.01 -42.01
CA ASN A 4 8.25 -28.25 -40.57
C ASN A 4 9.61 -28.12 -39.89
N SER A 5 9.84 -27.04 -39.15
CA SER A 5 10.93 -26.95 -38.20
C SER A 5 10.45 -27.43 -36.83
N LYS A 6 10.80 -28.68 -36.50
CA LYS A 6 10.70 -29.22 -35.14
C LYS A 6 11.76 -28.55 -34.26
N VAL A 7 11.33 -27.80 -33.25
CA VAL A 7 12.20 -27.43 -32.12
C VAL A 7 12.02 -28.49 -31.04
N LEU A 8 13.10 -29.23 -30.77
CA LEU A 8 13.21 -30.17 -29.65
C LEU A 8 13.29 -29.38 -28.34
N LEU A 9 12.34 -29.61 -27.44
CA LEU A 9 12.50 -29.33 -26.02
C LEU A 9 13.05 -30.59 -25.34
N SER A 10 14.27 -30.49 -24.81
CA SER A 10 14.86 -31.47 -23.89
C SER A 10 14.60 -31.01 -22.46
N PRO A 11 14.06 -31.86 -21.57
CA PRO A 11 14.09 -31.61 -20.14
C PRO A 11 15.29 -32.36 -19.54
N ALA A 12 16.26 -31.62 -19.00
CA ALA A 12 17.33 -32.19 -18.21
C ALA A 12 17.49 -31.39 -16.92
N PHE A 13 17.80 -32.14 -15.85
CA PHE A 13 18.12 -31.71 -14.48
C PHE A 13 16.97 -31.61 -13.48
N GLY A 14 16.66 -32.78 -12.89
CA GLY A 14 16.46 -32.87 -11.45
C GLY A 14 17.80 -33.07 -10.73
N LEU A 15 17.86 -32.71 -9.45
CA LEU A 15 18.62 -33.31 -8.34
C LEU A 15 18.29 -32.54 -7.02
N PRO A 16 18.64 -33.05 -5.82
CA PRO A 16 17.72 -33.17 -4.69
C PRO A 16 17.90 -32.09 -3.61
N ILE A 17 16.83 -31.85 -2.86
CA ILE A 17 16.83 -31.06 -1.63
C ILE A 17 17.35 -31.94 -0.47
N THR A 18 18.60 -31.76 -0.08
CA THR A 18 19.16 -32.24 1.19
C THR A 18 18.87 -31.21 2.28
N ALA A 19 17.98 -31.55 3.21
CA ALA A 19 17.77 -30.80 4.44
C ALA A 19 18.96 -31.00 5.38
N ILE A 20 19.77 -29.96 5.57
CA ILE A 20 20.78 -29.90 6.63
C ILE A 20 20.13 -29.21 7.83
N VAL A 21 19.72 -30.02 8.81
CA VAL A 21 19.31 -29.55 10.14
C VAL A 21 20.58 -29.29 10.94
N SER A 22 20.97 -28.02 11.06
CA SER A 22 22.01 -27.58 11.98
C SER A 22 21.41 -27.39 13.37
N LYS A 23 21.76 -28.29 14.31
CA LYS A 23 21.54 -28.12 15.74
C LYS A 23 22.46 -27.02 16.25
N GLN A 24 21.89 -25.94 16.76
CA GLN A 24 22.63 -24.92 17.50
C GLN A 24 22.53 -25.25 19.00
N GLU A 25 23.65 -25.69 19.58
CA GLU A 25 23.83 -25.89 21.01
C GLU A 25 23.84 -24.54 21.73
N VAL A 26 22.95 -24.39 22.72
CA VAL A 26 22.95 -23.27 23.67
C VAL A 26 23.99 -23.59 24.73
N LYS A 27 25.09 -22.82 24.77
CA LYS A 27 26.01 -22.77 25.91
C LYS A 27 25.44 -21.81 26.95
N GLU A 28 25.06 -22.36 28.10
CA GLU A 28 24.82 -21.60 29.33
C GLU A 28 26.17 -21.24 29.95
N ASP A 29 26.49 -19.93 29.98
CA ASP A 29 27.61 -19.43 30.78
C ASP A 29 27.16 -19.32 32.24
N LYS A 30 27.81 -20.14 33.08
CA LYS A 30 27.79 -20.04 34.55
C LYS A 30 28.54 -18.78 34.97
N ILE A 31 27.85 -17.91 35.70
CA ILE A 31 28.48 -16.82 36.46
C ILE A 31 28.94 -17.40 37.79
N GLU A 32 30.26 -17.54 37.96
CA GLU A 32 30.90 -17.78 39.25
C GLU A 32 30.89 -16.49 40.07
N LEU A 33 30.23 -16.54 41.23
CA LEU A 33 30.37 -15.54 42.29
C LEU A 33 31.71 -15.77 43.00
N VAL A 34 32.69 -14.91 42.70
CA VAL A 34 33.91 -14.78 43.50
C VAL A 34 33.60 -13.87 44.68
N ASN A 35 33.63 -14.45 45.88
CA ASN A 35 33.72 -13.73 47.15
C ASN A 35 35.15 -13.20 47.30
N GLU A 36 35.30 -11.88 47.35
CA GLU A 36 36.47 -11.23 47.95
C GLU A 36 36.04 -10.56 49.25
N ASP A 37 36.37 -11.23 50.36
CA ASP A 37 36.42 -10.65 51.69
C ASP A 37 37.62 -9.71 51.78
N SER A 38 37.37 -8.40 51.88
CA SER A 38 38.26 -7.46 52.57
C SER A 38 37.53 -6.15 52.87
N GLU A 39 36.85 -6.08 54.02
CA GLU A 39 36.46 -4.80 54.62
C GLU A 39 37.48 -4.41 55.69
N ASP A 40 38.33 -3.46 55.29
CA ASP A 40 39.05 -2.56 56.17
C ASP A 40 38.07 -1.59 56.84
N GLU A 41 38.33 -1.33 58.12
CA GLU A 41 37.63 -0.37 58.96
C GLU A 41 37.67 1.04 58.33
N SER A 42 36.50 1.55 57.92
CA SER A 42 36.32 3.00 57.79
C SER A 42 34.97 3.43 58.35
N GLN A 43 35.06 4.27 59.37
CA GLN A 43 33.97 4.95 60.04
C GLN A 43 33.12 5.73 59.02
N SER A 44 31.86 5.34 58.86
CA SER A 44 30.85 6.23 58.27
C SER A 44 29.77 6.53 59.31
N ALA A 45 29.72 7.81 59.68
CA ALA A 45 28.65 8.37 60.48
C ALA A 45 27.36 8.35 59.65
N TYR A 46 26.55 7.31 59.79
CA TYR A 46 25.19 7.32 59.27
C TYR A 46 24.39 8.37 60.05
N PRO A 47 23.83 9.40 59.40
CA PRO A 47 22.87 10.27 60.04
C PRO A 47 21.69 9.39 60.45
N LYS A 48 21.30 9.43 61.73
CA LYS A 48 20.01 8.91 62.18
C LYS A 48 18.91 9.75 61.50
N TYR A 49 18.58 9.42 60.26
CA TYR A 49 17.34 9.88 59.66
C TYR A 49 16.22 9.28 60.50
N SER A 50 15.50 10.14 61.19
CA SER A 50 14.29 9.75 61.92
C SER A 50 13.38 8.98 60.97
N LEU A 51 12.70 7.95 61.45
CA LEU A 51 11.71 7.19 60.67
C LEU A 51 10.72 8.13 59.95
N CYS A 52 10.43 9.30 60.55
CA CYS A 52 9.64 10.37 59.94
C CYS A 52 10.26 10.97 58.67
N SER A 53 11.57 11.12 58.60
CA SER A 53 12.29 11.65 57.43
C SER A 53 12.20 10.69 56.24
N LEU A 54 12.33 9.39 56.50
CA LEU A 54 12.17 8.34 55.49
C LEU A 54 10.72 8.26 54.98
N LEU A 55 9.74 8.34 55.88
CA LEU A 55 8.32 8.36 55.51
C LEU A 55 7.95 9.61 54.71
N TYR A 56 8.53 10.77 55.05
CA TYR A 56 8.33 12.01 54.29
C TYR A 56 8.90 11.92 52.88
N ILE A 57 10.13 11.40 52.73
CA ILE A 57 10.76 11.19 51.42
C ILE A 57 9.96 10.20 50.59
N TYR A 58 9.48 9.10 51.18
CA TYR A 58 8.67 8.11 50.48
C TYR A 58 7.31 8.66 50.06
N GLY A 59 6.66 9.47 50.90
CA GLY A 59 5.42 10.18 50.56
C GLY A 59 5.62 11.18 49.41
N LEU A 60 6.74 11.92 49.41
CA LEU A 60 7.11 12.81 48.31
C LEU A 60 7.35 12.02 47.02
N PHE A 61 8.05 10.89 47.10
CA PHE A 61 8.28 10.03 45.94
C PHE A 61 6.98 9.50 45.35
N LEU A 62 6.06 8.99 46.19
CA LEU A 62 4.74 8.54 45.75
C LEU A 62 3.91 9.67 45.14
N MET A 63 3.96 10.89 45.72
CA MET A 63 3.25 12.04 45.19
C MET A 63 3.82 12.46 43.82
N VAL A 64 5.15 12.48 43.67
CA VAL A 64 5.81 12.80 42.39
C VAL A 64 5.52 11.72 41.35
N SER A 65 5.59 10.43 41.70
CA SER A 65 5.20 9.34 40.80
C SER A 65 3.73 9.43 40.40
N PHE A 66 2.83 9.80 41.32
CA PHE A 66 1.42 10.00 41.00
C PHE A 66 1.23 11.18 40.05
N ILE A 67 1.84 12.34 40.32
CA ILE A 67 1.78 13.52 39.45
C ILE A 67 2.37 13.22 38.08
N LEU A 68 3.51 12.53 38.01
CA LEU A 68 4.12 12.09 36.76
C LEU A 68 3.22 11.11 36.02
N SER A 69 2.60 10.14 36.70
CA SER A 69 1.69 9.18 36.07
C SER A 69 0.41 9.83 35.55
N VAL A 70 -0.13 10.82 36.28
CA VAL A 70 -1.28 11.62 35.84
C VAL A 70 -0.88 12.54 34.71
N GLY A 71 0.32 13.13 34.76
CA GLY A 71 0.87 13.95 33.68
C GLY A 71 1.12 13.14 32.41
N PHE A 72 1.68 11.94 32.53
CA PHE A 72 1.87 11.00 31.43
C PHE A 72 0.53 10.51 30.88
N TYR A 73 -0.42 10.17 31.75
CA TYR A 73 -1.77 9.79 31.34
C TYR A 73 -2.48 10.96 30.66
N GLN A 74 -2.33 12.19 31.14
CA GLN A 74 -2.88 13.37 30.49
C GLN A 74 -2.21 13.60 29.15
N LEU A 75 -0.88 13.54 29.04
CA LEU A 75 -0.13 13.67 27.77
C LEU A 75 -0.58 12.61 26.75
N ILE A 76 -0.63 11.35 27.17
CA ILE A 76 -1.11 10.22 26.37
C ILE A 76 -2.59 10.40 26.04
N SER A 77 -3.43 10.91 26.94
CA SER A 77 -4.86 11.10 26.70
C SER A 77 -5.16 12.32 25.82
N THR A 78 -4.35 13.38 25.89
CA THR A 78 -4.41 14.51 24.95
C THR A 78 -3.85 14.13 23.60
N ASP A 79 -2.91 13.18 23.53
CA ASP A 79 -2.54 12.53 22.27
C ASP A 79 -3.60 11.53 21.82
N LEU A 80 -4.34 10.83 22.69
CA LEU A 80 -5.38 9.86 22.29
C LEU A 80 -6.74 10.51 21.99
N HIS A 81 -7.06 11.65 22.59
CA HIS A 81 -8.26 12.46 22.28
C HIS A 81 -7.94 13.60 21.30
N GLY A 82 -6.67 14.00 21.18
CA GLY A 82 -6.17 14.98 20.20
C GLY A 82 -5.60 14.36 18.91
N SER A 83 -5.23 13.07 18.89
CA SER A 83 -5.01 12.29 17.64
C SER A 83 -6.31 11.73 17.05
N GLY A 84 -7.44 12.27 17.51
CA GLY A 84 -8.52 12.65 16.61
C GLY A 84 -8.11 13.75 15.63
N ALA A 85 -6.83 13.89 15.27
CA ALA A 85 -6.39 14.42 13.98
C ALA A 85 -6.93 13.50 12.88
N SER A 86 -8.26 13.43 12.76
CA SER A 86 -8.94 13.96 11.60
C SER A 86 -7.91 14.38 10.55
N LEU A 87 -7.59 13.45 9.65
CA LEU A 87 -6.84 13.66 8.40
C LEU A 87 -7.61 14.63 7.48
N ARG A 88 -8.29 15.62 8.05
CA ARG A 88 -9.21 16.52 7.37
C ARG A 88 -8.43 17.77 7.04
N ASN A 89 -8.41 18.06 5.74
CA ASN A 89 -7.94 19.31 5.18
C ASN A 89 -6.46 19.57 5.47
N ILE A 90 -5.63 18.55 5.28
CA ILE A 90 -4.20 18.79 5.08
C ILE A 90 -4.09 19.64 3.80
N PRO A 91 -3.39 20.78 3.81
CA PRO A 91 -3.18 21.56 2.60
C PRO A 91 -2.60 20.66 1.50
N ALA A 92 -2.97 20.93 0.25
CA ALA A 92 -2.52 20.12 -0.87
C ALA A 92 -1.00 19.96 -0.82
N VAL A 93 -0.52 18.73 -0.93
CA VAL A 93 0.90 18.48 -1.15
C VAL A 93 1.17 18.86 -2.59
N ASP A 94 1.87 19.99 -2.77
CA ASP A 94 2.15 20.54 -4.08
C ASP A 94 2.77 19.46 -4.99
N ASN A 95 2.32 19.43 -6.24
CA ASN A 95 2.82 18.55 -7.30
C ASN A 95 2.90 17.05 -6.94
N THR A 96 1.96 16.52 -6.15
CA THR A 96 1.89 15.09 -5.85
C THR A 96 0.58 14.47 -6.32
N PHE A 97 0.69 13.31 -6.98
CA PHE A 97 -0.45 12.50 -7.40
C PHE A 97 -0.31 11.06 -6.94
N VAL A 98 -1.45 10.43 -6.65
CA VAL A 98 -1.58 8.98 -6.58
C VAL A 98 -2.23 8.47 -7.85
N ALA A 99 -1.70 7.39 -8.42
CA ALA A 99 -2.21 6.77 -9.64
C ALA A 99 -2.89 5.44 -9.33
N PHE A 100 -4.13 5.28 -9.80
CA PHE A 100 -4.92 4.06 -9.71
C PHE A 100 -5.22 3.50 -11.10
N GLY A 101 -5.43 2.19 -11.18
CA GLY A 101 -5.99 1.52 -12.36
C GLY A 101 -7.20 0.69 -11.97
N THR A 102 -8.26 0.73 -12.77
CA THR A 102 -9.49 -0.04 -12.54
C THR A 102 -10.17 -0.41 -13.85
N THR A 103 -10.85 -1.56 -13.85
CA THR A 103 -11.74 -1.99 -14.94
C THR A 103 -13.09 -1.30 -14.84
N SER A 104 -14.01 -1.62 -15.75
CA SER A 104 -15.40 -1.14 -15.74
C SER A 104 -16.30 -1.85 -14.70
N GLU A 105 -15.75 -2.76 -13.88
CA GLU A 105 -16.49 -3.45 -12.82
C GLU A 105 -16.88 -2.46 -11.69
N PRO A 106 -18.17 -2.24 -11.41
CA PRO A 106 -18.60 -1.23 -10.44
C PRO A 106 -18.03 -1.41 -9.04
N ALA A 107 -17.81 -2.66 -8.61
CA ALA A 107 -17.18 -2.95 -7.32
C ALA A 107 -15.73 -2.46 -7.25
N GLU A 108 -14.96 -2.55 -8.33
CA GLU A 108 -13.57 -2.08 -8.37
C GLU A 108 -13.51 -0.55 -8.45
N LEU A 109 -14.35 0.09 -9.27
CA LEU A 109 -14.45 1.56 -9.29
C LEU A 109 -14.84 2.13 -7.92
N LEU A 110 -15.73 1.46 -7.19
CA LEU A 110 -16.14 1.87 -5.85
C LEU A 110 -14.94 1.88 -4.89
N LYS A 111 -14.03 0.91 -4.99
CA LYS A 111 -12.79 0.88 -4.19
C LYS A 111 -11.89 2.05 -4.51
N VAL A 112 -11.65 2.31 -5.80
CA VAL A 112 -10.87 3.47 -6.25
C VAL A 112 -11.45 4.76 -5.69
N LEU A 113 -12.78 4.91 -5.73
CA LEU A 113 -13.45 6.12 -5.25
C LEU A 113 -13.21 6.34 -3.75
N PHE A 114 -13.31 5.29 -2.93
CA PHE A 114 -13.01 5.38 -1.50
C PHE A 114 -11.54 5.72 -1.26
N ALA A 115 -10.62 5.05 -1.94
CA ALA A 115 -9.19 5.31 -1.82
C ALA A 115 -8.86 6.76 -2.24
N ALA A 116 -9.33 7.20 -3.40
CA ALA A 116 -9.14 8.54 -3.93
C ALA A 116 -9.66 9.62 -2.96
N GLN A 117 -10.79 9.40 -2.27
CA GLN A 117 -11.29 10.36 -1.29
C GLN A 117 -10.39 10.44 -0.06
N ILE A 118 -9.80 9.32 0.36
CA ILE A 118 -8.86 9.31 1.48
C ILE A 118 -7.58 10.04 1.09
N TRP A 119 -7.03 9.75 -0.08
CA TRP A 119 -5.86 10.47 -0.61
C TRP A 119 -6.12 11.96 -0.79
N ARG A 120 -7.32 12.34 -1.26
CA ARG A 120 -7.73 13.75 -1.32
C ARG A 120 -7.76 14.41 0.06
N ASN A 121 -8.26 13.72 1.07
CA ASN A 121 -8.24 14.21 2.46
C ASN A 121 -6.81 14.39 2.98
N LEU A 122 -5.87 13.58 2.50
CA LEU A 122 -4.42 13.71 2.74
C LEU A 122 -3.74 14.81 1.91
N GLY A 123 -4.49 15.57 1.09
CA GLY A 123 -3.96 16.63 0.25
C GLY A 123 -3.31 16.14 -1.05
N VAL A 124 -3.54 14.90 -1.47
CA VAL A 124 -2.95 14.32 -2.69
C VAL A 124 -4.03 14.15 -3.76
N ARG A 125 -3.72 14.60 -4.99
CA ARG A 125 -4.64 14.45 -6.14
C ARG A 125 -4.56 13.05 -6.71
N SER A 126 -5.62 12.61 -7.39
CA SER A 126 -5.68 11.25 -7.96
C SER A 126 -5.66 11.30 -9.49
N ILE A 127 -4.92 10.40 -10.11
CA ILE A 127 -5.04 10.01 -11.52
C ILE A 127 -5.68 8.62 -11.53
N VAL A 128 -6.76 8.43 -12.28
CA VAL A 128 -7.47 7.15 -12.40
C VAL A 128 -7.47 6.69 -13.84
N ALA A 129 -6.76 5.61 -14.11
CA ALA A 129 -6.81 4.89 -15.38
C ALA A 129 -8.02 3.95 -15.41
N LEU A 130 -8.98 4.27 -16.29
CA LEU A 130 -10.20 3.52 -16.56
C LEU A 130 -9.96 2.60 -17.76
N ILE A 131 -9.92 1.29 -17.53
CA ILE A 131 -9.63 0.29 -18.57
C ILE A 131 -10.91 -0.08 -19.31
N GLY A 132 -10.88 -0.01 -20.63
CA GLY A 132 -12.01 -0.31 -21.52
C GLY A 132 -12.55 0.92 -22.26
N GLU A 133 -13.53 0.68 -23.14
CA GLU A 133 -14.15 1.71 -23.96
C GLU A 133 -14.83 2.81 -23.10
N PRO A 134 -14.65 4.11 -23.42
CA PRO A 134 -15.29 5.21 -22.70
C PRO A 134 -16.80 5.06 -22.51
N GLU A 135 -17.49 4.41 -23.45
CA GLU A 135 -18.91 4.13 -23.47
C GLU A 135 -19.36 3.30 -22.26
N LEU A 136 -18.53 2.35 -21.81
CA LEU A 136 -18.79 1.51 -20.62
C LEU A 136 -18.94 2.34 -19.34
N TYR A 137 -18.43 3.57 -19.35
CA TYR A 137 -18.46 4.50 -18.25
C TYR A 137 -19.53 5.59 -18.38
N GLN A 138 -20.36 5.55 -19.43
CA GLN A 138 -21.43 6.53 -19.67
C GLN A 138 -22.80 6.07 -19.21
N GLU A 139 -22.92 4.84 -18.72
CA GLU A 139 -24.17 4.21 -18.29
C GLU A 139 -24.10 3.65 -16.87
N GLY A 140 -25.30 3.38 -16.33
CA GLY A 140 -25.48 2.66 -15.08
C GLY A 140 -24.70 3.22 -13.87
N PRO A 141 -24.18 2.34 -12.99
CA PRO A 141 -23.44 2.74 -11.80
C PRO A 141 -22.09 3.37 -12.15
N ASN A 142 -21.47 2.98 -13.27
CA ASN A 142 -20.18 3.51 -13.71
C ASN A 142 -20.24 5.00 -14.00
N LYS A 143 -21.30 5.47 -14.67
CA LYS A 143 -21.52 6.91 -14.91
C LYS A 143 -21.55 7.70 -13.61
N MET A 144 -22.25 7.18 -12.61
CA MET A 144 -22.34 7.81 -11.30
C MET A 144 -20.95 7.86 -10.65
N LEU A 145 -20.24 6.73 -10.58
CA LEU A 145 -18.92 6.62 -9.95
C LEU A 145 -17.89 7.55 -10.62
N VAL A 146 -17.85 7.57 -11.96
CA VAL A 146 -16.99 8.47 -12.74
C VAL A 146 -17.33 9.94 -12.49
N ASN A 147 -18.61 10.29 -12.41
CA ASN A 147 -19.00 11.67 -12.10
C ASN A 147 -18.57 12.09 -10.69
N VAL A 148 -18.65 11.19 -9.71
CA VAL A 148 -18.15 11.46 -8.36
C VAL A 148 -16.63 11.65 -8.36
N LEU A 149 -15.88 10.78 -9.05
CA LEU A 149 -14.43 10.95 -9.21
C LEU A 149 -14.07 12.31 -9.86
N ARG A 150 -14.81 12.74 -10.88
CA ARG A 150 -14.63 14.09 -11.48
C ARG A 150 -14.93 15.22 -10.51
N GLN A 151 -16.01 15.12 -9.73
CA GLN A 151 -16.34 16.11 -8.68
C GLN A 151 -15.26 16.16 -7.58
N MET A 152 -14.51 15.07 -7.42
CA MET A 152 -13.36 14.99 -6.53
C MET A 152 -12.08 15.54 -7.15
N GLU A 153 -12.14 16.08 -8.36
CA GLU A 153 -11.00 16.60 -9.13
C GLU A 153 -9.96 15.51 -9.41
N ALA A 154 -10.41 14.25 -9.56
CA ALA A 154 -9.57 13.18 -10.05
C ALA A 154 -9.38 13.32 -11.57
N GLU A 155 -8.14 13.22 -12.02
CA GLU A 155 -7.79 13.18 -13.44
C GLU A 155 -8.12 11.79 -13.99
N LEU A 156 -8.96 11.72 -15.02
CA LEU A 156 -9.42 10.45 -15.59
C LEU A 156 -8.73 10.17 -16.92
N VAL A 157 -8.13 9.00 -17.05
CA VAL A 157 -7.52 8.52 -18.29
C VAL A 157 -8.25 7.29 -18.76
N TYR A 158 -8.79 7.31 -19.97
CA TYR A 158 -9.40 6.13 -20.59
C TYR A 158 -8.33 5.37 -21.38
N VAL A 159 -8.27 4.07 -21.16
CA VAL A 159 -7.30 3.17 -21.81
C VAL A 159 -8.07 2.01 -22.40
N GLU A 160 -8.35 2.12 -23.69
CA GLU A 160 -8.84 1.00 -24.50
C GLU A 160 -7.70 -0.01 -24.67
N ASN A 161 -8.00 -1.31 -24.61
CA ASN A 161 -6.98 -2.34 -24.70
C ASN A 161 -7.54 -3.56 -25.42
N ALA A 162 -6.87 -3.95 -26.52
CA ALA A 162 -7.31 -5.06 -27.35
C ALA A 162 -6.57 -6.38 -27.04
N ASN A 163 -5.39 -6.32 -26.40
CA ASN A 163 -4.43 -7.42 -26.42
C ASN A 163 -4.11 -8.01 -25.05
N VAL A 164 -4.32 -7.26 -23.97
CA VAL A 164 -4.08 -7.72 -22.59
C VAL A 164 -5.43 -7.88 -21.88
N HIS A 165 -5.56 -8.87 -21.00
CA HIS A 165 -6.78 -8.97 -20.18
C HIS A 165 -6.94 -7.74 -19.29
N GLU A 166 -8.17 -7.22 -19.16
CA GLU A 166 -8.46 -5.95 -18.46
C GLU A 166 -7.92 -5.92 -17.02
N ASP A 167 -8.07 -7.00 -16.27
CA ASP A 167 -7.56 -7.10 -14.88
C ASP A 167 -6.02 -6.98 -14.78
N ASN A 168 -5.31 -7.52 -15.77
CA ASN A 168 -3.85 -7.41 -15.80
C ASN A 168 -3.45 -6.00 -16.21
N MET A 169 -4.20 -5.41 -17.14
CA MET A 169 -3.99 -4.04 -17.57
C MET A 169 -4.25 -3.05 -16.42
N ALA A 170 -5.32 -3.20 -15.64
CA ALA A 170 -5.61 -2.36 -14.48
C ALA A 170 -4.47 -2.37 -13.44
N LYS A 171 -3.78 -3.50 -13.28
CA LYS A 171 -2.63 -3.63 -12.37
C LYS A 171 -1.34 -3.00 -12.92
N LEU A 172 -1.23 -2.85 -14.24
CA LEU A 172 -0.04 -2.33 -14.92
C LEU A 172 -0.21 -0.87 -15.35
N MET A 173 -1.43 -0.37 -15.55
CA MET A 173 -1.62 0.99 -16.02
C MET A 173 -1.16 2.11 -15.09
N PRO A 174 -1.11 1.96 -13.75
CA PRO A 174 -0.48 2.95 -12.90
C PRO A 174 0.96 3.29 -13.34
N PHE A 175 1.72 2.34 -13.88
CA PHE A 175 3.08 2.60 -14.39
C PHE A 175 3.12 3.47 -15.64
N TYR A 176 2.05 3.43 -16.43
CA TYR A 176 2.01 4.05 -17.74
C TYR A 176 1.21 5.34 -17.76
N VAL A 177 0.52 5.71 -16.66
CA VAL A 177 -0.08 7.06 -16.57
C VAL A 177 0.98 8.15 -16.76
N THR A 178 2.23 7.87 -16.39
CA THR A 178 3.41 8.74 -16.60
C THR A 178 3.83 8.91 -18.05
N ALA A 179 3.23 8.15 -18.97
CA ALA A 179 3.43 8.21 -20.42
C ALA A 179 2.16 8.60 -21.18
N THR A 180 1.05 8.84 -20.48
CA THR A 180 -0.23 9.27 -21.06
C THR A 180 -0.31 10.78 -21.24
N ASN A 181 -1.38 11.27 -21.88
CA ASN A 181 -1.61 12.70 -22.08
C ASN A 181 -1.67 13.50 -20.78
N VAL A 182 -2.16 12.91 -19.67
CA VAL A 182 -2.18 13.58 -18.36
C VAL A 182 -0.78 13.99 -17.91
N SER A 183 0.25 13.21 -18.24
CA SER A 183 1.64 13.53 -17.86
C SER A 183 2.23 14.73 -18.61
N GLN A 184 1.61 15.19 -19.69
CA GLN A 184 2.11 16.31 -20.50
C GLN A 184 2.04 17.63 -19.74
N ASP A 185 0.96 17.80 -18.98
CA ASP A 185 0.68 19.02 -18.22
C ASP A 185 1.37 19.00 -16.85
N LEU A 186 2.10 17.92 -16.54
CA LEU A 186 2.83 17.74 -15.28
C LEU A 186 4.31 18.11 -15.42
N TYR A 187 4.83 18.75 -14.37
CA TYR A 187 6.26 19.05 -14.25
C TYR A 187 7.07 17.78 -14.00
N GLU A 188 8.34 17.76 -14.41
CA GLU A 188 9.25 16.60 -14.24
C GLU A 188 9.45 16.18 -12.77
N ASP A 189 9.38 17.13 -11.85
CA ASP A 189 9.52 16.94 -10.40
C ASP A 189 8.21 16.54 -9.71
N THR A 190 7.10 16.45 -10.46
CA THR A 190 5.82 15.95 -9.95
C THR A 190 5.99 14.54 -9.39
N VAL A 191 5.64 14.32 -8.13
CA VAL A 191 5.70 13.00 -7.49
C VAL A 191 4.48 12.19 -7.90
N ILE A 192 4.71 10.99 -8.41
CA ILE A 192 3.67 10.00 -8.73
C ILE A 192 3.87 8.80 -7.83
N ILE A 193 2.83 8.47 -7.07
CA ILE A 193 2.74 7.29 -6.20
C ILE A 193 1.87 6.28 -6.92
N LEU A 194 2.38 5.06 -7.11
CA LEU A 194 1.56 3.99 -7.65
C LEU A 194 0.87 3.29 -6.48
N ALA A 195 -0.45 3.36 -6.42
CA ALA A 195 -1.22 2.69 -5.38
C ALA A 195 -2.15 1.66 -6.02
N ASN A 196 -2.09 0.43 -5.53
CA ASN A 196 -3.26 -0.43 -5.60
C ASN A 196 -4.41 0.25 -4.86
N THR A 197 -5.62 -0.11 -5.25
CA THR A 197 -6.87 0.46 -4.72
C THR A 197 -7.08 0.20 -3.22
N ASP A 198 -6.24 -0.64 -2.61
CA ASP A 198 -6.31 -1.01 -1.21
C ASP A 198 -5.32 -0.26 -0.30
N TYR A 199 -4.42 0.58 -0.82
CA TYR A 199 -3.33 1.15 -0.01
C TYR A 199 -3.54 2.60 0.44
N ILE A 200 -3.28 2.87 1.73
CA ILE A 200 -3.37 4.21 2.33
C ILE A 200 -2.17 4.47 3.27
N PRO A 201 -1.36 5.51 3.05
CA PRO A 201 -0.35 5.94 4.02
C PRO A 201 -1.02 6.71 5.16
N LEU A 202 -0.70 6.34 6.40
CA LEU A 202 -1.07 7.09 7.60
C LEU A 202 -0.04 8.17 7.95
N ASP A 203 1.22 7.95 7.57
CA ASP A 203 2.30 8.94 7.66
C ASP A 203 2.77 9.32 6.25
N LEU A 204 2.06 10.26 5.61
CA LEU A 204 2.34 10.64 4.23
C LEU A 204 3.78 11.10 4.01
N ALA A 205 4.37 11.84 4.97
CA ALA A 205 5.73 12.38 4.83
C ALA A 205 6.79 11.29 4.68
N SER A 206 6.60 10.13 5.32
CA SER A 206 7.48 8.96 5.17
C SER A 206 7.36 8.27 3.81
N HIS A 207 6.31 8.55 3.04
CA HIS A 207 6.03 7.92 1.75
C HIS A 207 6.38 8.80 0.55
N LEU A 208 6.74 10.07 0.77
CA LEU A 208 7.08 11.01 -0.29
C LEU A 208 8.59 11.19 -0.45
N PRO A 209 9.09 11.32 -1.69
CA PRO A 209 10.44 11.81 -1.95
C PRO A 209 10.63 13.25 -1.43
N GLN A 210 11.83 13.56 -0.95
CA GLN A 210 12.23 14.91 -0.53
C GLN A 210 13.01 15.57 -1.68
N THR A 211 12.28 16.05 -2.69
CA THR A 211 12.87 16.57 -3.93
C THR A 211 13.74 17.81 -3.68
N GLU A 212 13.44 18.60 -2.65
CA GLU A 212 14.24 19.72 -2.18
C GLU A 212 15.62 19.30 -1.63
N LYS A 213 15.78 18.02 -1.28
CA LYS A 213 17.05 17.40 -0.87
C LYS A 213 17.63 16.49 -1.96
N ALA A 214 17.18 16.65 -3.20
CA ALA A 214 17.52 15.82 -4.35
C ALA A 214 17.12 14.34 -4.25
N ILE A 215 16.23 13.99 -3.29
CA ILE A 215 15.64 12.65 -3.22
C ILE A 215 14.45 12.62 -4.16
N GLU A 216 14.55 11.85 -5.25
CA GLU A 216 13.52 11.75 -6.29
C GLU A 216 12.82 10.39 -6.30
N VAL A 217 13.32 9.42 -5.53
CA VAL A 217 12.79 8.07 -5.39
C VAL A 217 12.71 7.74 -3.91
N LYS A 218 11.50 7.41 -3.45
CA LYS A 218 11.24 6.94 -2.10
C LYS A 218 10.68 5.52 -2.20
N ILE A 219 11.44 4.57 -1.65
CA ILE A 219 10.98 3.20 -1.48
C ILE A 219 10.68 3.02 -0.01
N TYR A 220 9.40 3.04 0.29
CA TYR A 220 8.90 2.62 1.57
C TYR A 220 8.92 1.09 1.61
N ASP A 221 9.29 0.51 2.76
CA ASP A 221 9.13 -0.93 2.97
C ASP A 221 9.81 -1.81 1.88
N ALA A 222 11.11 -1.62 1.67
CA ALA A 222 11.86 -2.37 0.65
C ALA A 222 12.04 -3.87 0.95
N LYS A 223 11.69 -4.32 2.16
CA LYS A 223 11.89 -5.71 2.61
C LYS A 223 10.59 -6.44 2.92
N CYS A 224 9.42 -5.87 2.61
CA CYS A 224 8.13 -6.58 2.72
C CYS A 224 8.09 -7.89 1.97
N CYS A 225 8.88 -7.94 0.90
CA CYS A 225 8.60 -8.77 -0.23
C CYS A 225 9.90 -9.52 -0.55
N ASP A 226 9.79 -10.84 -0.69
CA ASP A 226 10.92 -11.76 -0.86
C ASP A 226 12.00 -11.28 -1.83
N VAL A 227 13.22 -11.80 -1.68
CA VAL A 227 14.26 -11.63 -2.69
C VAL A 227 13.97 -12.53 -3.89
N LEU A 228 13.99 -11.96 -5.09
CA LEU A 228 13.99 -12.66 -6.36
C LEU A 228 15.40 -13.10 -6.71
N ASN A 229 15.57 -14.39 -6.98
CA ASN A 229 16.79 -14.92 -7.57
C ASN A 229 16.58 -15.09 -9.08
N LEU A 230 17.30 -14.28 -9.87
CA LEU A 230 17.30 -14.31 -11.33
C LEU A 230 18.71 -14.73 -11.79
N GLY A 231 18.94 -16.04 -11.85
CA GLY A 231 20.30 -16.57 -11.98
C GLY A 231 21.14 -16.20 -10.77
N ASP A 232 22.27 -15.52 -11.00
CA ASP A 232 23.16 -15.03 -9.93
C ASP A 232 22.73 -13.66 -9.36
N LEU A 233 21.71 -13.02 -9.93
CA LEU A 233 21.20 -11.73 -9.45
C LEU A 233 20.17 -11.93 -8.34
N GLN A 234 20.41 -11.24 -7.23
CA GLN A 234 19.44 -11.10 -6.13
C GLN A 234 18.80 -9.73 -6.19
N LEU A 235 17.50 -9.69 -6.43
CA LEU A 235 16.71 -8.46 -6.54
C LEU A 235 15.67 -8.41 -5.43
N HIS A 236 15.59 -7.31 -4.71
CA HIS A 236 14.49 -7.10 -3.77
C HIS A 236 13.18 -6.94 -4.55
N LYS A 237 12.14 -7.69 -4.18
CA LYS A 237 10.78 -7.35 -4.59
C LYS A 237 10.38 -6.08 -3.84
N TYR A 238 9.75 -5.16 -4.54
CA TYR A 238 9.14 -3.97 -3.96
C TYR A 238 7.64 -4.08 -4.12
N SER A 239 6.87 -3.95 -3.05
CA SER A 239 5.42 -3.79 -3.20
C SER A 239 5.19 -2.50 -3.97
N MET A 240 4.43 -2.56 -5.06
CA MET A 240 4.25 -1.35 -5.88
C MET A 240 3.55 -0.22 -5.12
N ASN A 241 2.76 -0.57 -4.11
CA ASN A 241 2.09 0.35 -3.19
C ASN A 241 3.06 1.20 -2.36
N THR A 242 4.35 0.82 -2.32
CA THR A 242 5.34 1.43 -1.44
C THR A 242 6.42 2.18 -2.19
N VAL A 243 6.22 2.41 -3.50
CA VAL A 243 7.16 3.14 -4.36
C VAL A 243 6.56 4.47 -4.79
N ALA A 244 7.24 5.57 -4.45
CA ALA A 244 6.93 6.91 -4.92
C ALA A 244 8.14 7.49 -5.65
N MET A 245 7.95 8.06 -6.83
CA MET A 245 9.03 8.64 -7.63
C MET A 245 8.56 9.89 -8.37
N THR A 246 9.48 10.76 -8.73
CA THR A 246 9.17 11.87 -9.65
C THR A 246 8.81 11.33 -11.04
N LEU A 247 8.00 12.09 -11.79
CA LEU A 247 7.57 11.75 -13.15
C LEU A 247 8.78 11.42 -14.04
N LYS A 248 9.84 12.22 -13.94
CA LYS A 248 11.11 11.99 -14.64
C LYS A 248 11.69 10.60 -14.36
N ARG A 249 11.72 10.17 -13.09
CA ARG A 249 12.33 8.89 -12.72
C ARG A 249 11.49 7.71 -13.15
N TRP A 250 10.16 7.81 -13.13
CA TRP A 250 9.30 6.81 -13.76
C TRP A 250 9.61 6.64 -15.25
N GLN A 251 9.72 7.75 -15.98
CA GLN A 251 10.04 7.75 -17.42
C GLN A 251 11.42 7.14 -17.71
N GLU A 252 12.44 7.51 -16.93
CA GLU A 252 13.79 6.97 -17.11
C GLU A 252 13.92 5.47 -16.75
N VAL A 253 13.31 5.02 -15.66
CA VAL A 253 13.39 3.62 -15.20
C VAL A 253 12.75 2.68 -16.22
N PHE A 254 11.60 3.06 -16.76
CA PHE A 254 10.85 2.22 -17.70
C PHE A 254 11.13 2.53 -19.17
N ALA A 255 12.04 3.47 -19.46
CA ALA A 255 12.34 3.94 -20.80
C ALA A 255 11.06 4.34 -21.56
N LEU A 256 10.23 5.16 -20.90
CA LEU A 256 8.99 5.68 -21.45
C LEU A 256 9.23 7.07 -22.02
N ASP A 257 8.81 7.28 -23.26
CA ASP A 257 8.76 8.61 -23.84
C ASP A 257 7.55 9.38 -23.28
N ARG A 258 7.66 10.70 -23.24
CA ARG A 258 6.47 11.54 -23.04
C ARG A 258 5.55 11.36 -24.24
N GLN A 259 4.28 11.04 -23.99
CA GLN A 259 3.24 10.87 -25.02
C GLN A 259 3.39 9.61 -25.87
N MET A 260 3.25 8.46 -25.22
CA MET A 260 3.14 7.19 -25.95
C MET A 260 1.70 6.99 -26.40
N SER A 261 1.50 6.48 -27.63
CA SER A 261 0.19 5.95 -28.01
C SER A 261 -0.17 4.74 -27.14
N VAL A 262 -1.46 4.41 -27.06
CA VAL A 262 -1.94 3.22 -26.35
C VAL A 262 -1.22 1.97 -26.86
N ASP A 263 -1.12 1.78 -28.19
CA ASP A 263 -0.37 0.68 -28.79
C ASP A 263 1.12 0.66 -28.38
N ALA A 264 1.76 1.82 -28.25
CA ALA A 264 3.15 1.90 -27.83
C ALA A 264 3.30 1.53 -26.34
N ILE A 265 2.35 1.94 -25.50
CA ILE A 265 2.25 1.52 -24.10
C ILE A 265 2.07 0.00 -24.01
N GLU A 266 1.14 -0.58 -24.77
CA GLU A 266 0.91 -2.03 -24.81
C GLU A 266 2.15 -2.81 -25.26
N ASN A 267 2.84 -2.32 -26.29
CA ASN A 267 4.08 -2.92 -26.76
C ASN A 267 5.16 -2.86 -25.68
N GLN A 268 5.29 -1.73 -24.97
CA GLN A 268 6.21 -1.65 -23.84
C GLN A 268 5.79 -2.55 -22.67
N ILE A 269 4.50 -2.69 -22.40
CA ILE A 269 4.00 -3.65 -21.40
C ILE A 269 4.42 -5.07 -21.81
N THR A 270 4.19 -5.43 -23.06
CA THR A 270 4.55 -6.75 -23.57
C THR A 270 6.08 -6.96 -23.56
N GLN A 271 6.87 -5.95 -23.88
CA GLN A 271 8.33 -6.05 -23.84
C GLN A 271 8.89 -6.11 -22.42
N ASN A 272 8.31 -5.35 -21.49
CA ASN A 272 8.81 -5.26 -20.11
C ASN A 272 8.26 -6.37 -19.21
N PHE A 273 7.08 -6.90 -19.53
CA PHE A 273 6.34 -7.85 -18.69
C PHE A 273 5.94 -9.14 -19.42
N GLY A 274 5.95 -9.19 -20.75
CA GLY A 274 5.45 -10.33 -21.53
C GLY A 274 6.21 -11.63 -21.25
N ASP A 275 7.53 -11.57 -21.15
CA ASP A 275 8.32 -12.75 -20.77
C ASP A 275 7.97 -13.23 -19.34
N PHE A 276 7.65 -12.31 -18.43
CA PHE A 276 7.28 -12.64 -17.04
C PHE A 276 5.83 -13.13 -16.91
N ILE A 277 4.92 -12.68 -17.80
CA ILE A 277 3.54 -13.15 -17.89
C ILE A 277 3.50 -14.57 -18.48
N VAL A 278 4.37 -14.89 -19.44
CA VAL A 278 4.44 -16.19 -20.13
C VAL A 278 5.16 -17.27 -19.30
N LEU A 279 6.05 -16.89 -18.36
CA LEU A 279 6.89 -17.83 -17.61
C LEU A 279 6.29 -18.37 -16.29
N GLY A 280 5.07 -18.02 -15.90
CA GLY A 280 4.54 -18.34 -14.57
C GLY A 280 3.50 -19.47 -14.50
N ALA A 281 3.70 -20.42 -13.58
CA ALA A 281 2.57 -20.99 -12.85
C ALA A 281 1.75 -19.82 -12.24
N GLN A 282 0.41 -19.95 -12.11
CA GLN A 282 -0.51 -18.87 -11.69
C GLN A 282 0.00 -17.97 -10.54
N SER A 283 0.81 -18.50 -9.61
CA SER A 283 1.39 -17.76 -8.48
C SER A 283 2.51 -16.78 -8.82
N GLN A 284 3.26 -16.95 -9.92
CA GLN A 284 4.35 -16.04 -10.31
C GLN A 284 3.87 -14.87 -11.17
N ALA A 285 2.83 -15.08 -11.98
CA ALA A 285 2.18 -14.00 -12.74
C ALA A 285 1.64 -12.89 -11.80
N PHE A 286 1.25 -13.26 -10.58
CA PHE A 286 0.79 -12.31 -9.56
C PHE A 286 1.86 -11.26 -9.19
N TYR A 287 3.15 -11.60 -9.30
CA TYR A 287 4.27 -10.71 -8.97
C TYR A 287 5.00 -10.15 -10.19
N ALA A 288 4.44 -10.31 -11.40
CA ALA A 288 5.10 -9.90 -12.63
C ALA A 288 5.45 -8.39 -12.61
N LYS A 289 4.61 -7.57 -11.97
CA LYS A 289 4.82 -6.12 -11.91
C LYS A 289 5.97 -5.73 -10.97
N GLU A 290 6.03 -6.34 -9.78
CA GLU A 290 7.08 -6.13 -8.80
C GLU A 290 8.42 -6.62 -9.33
N LEU A 291 8.41 -7.74 -10.06
CA LEU A 291 9.58 -8.32 -10.71
C LEU A 291 10.13 -7.42 -11.82
N ALA A 292 9.27 -6.97 -12.73
CA ALA A 292 9.70 -6.08 -13.81
C ALA A 292 10.22 -4.74 -13.25
N PHE A 293 9.56 -4.16 -12.24
CA PHE A 293 10.08 -2.97 -11.55
C PHE A 293 11.46 -3.24 -10.94
N ALA A 294 11.63 -4.33 -10.19
CA ALA A 294 12.90 -4.64 -9.54
C ALA A 294 14.05 -4.76 -10.56
N VAL A 295 13.82 -5.42 -11.69
CA VAL A 295 14.80 -5.55 -12.78
C VAL A 295 15.12 -4.19 -13.41
N LYS A 296 14.09 -3.42 -13.82
CA LYS A 296 14.26 -2.14 -14.50
C LYS A 296 14.90 -1.09 -13.60
N PHE A 297 14.49 -1.04 -12.34
CA PHE A 297 15.05 -0.14 -11.34
C PHE A 297 16.52 -0.43 -11.08
N GLU A 298 16.90 -1.70 -10.96
CA GLU A 298 18.31 -2.10 -10.79
C GLU A 298 19.15 -1.79 -12.04
N GLN A 299 18.61 -2.01 -13.25
CA GLN A 299 19.26 -1.61 -14.50
C GLN A 299 19.48 -0.08 -14.56
N TRP A 300 18.47 0.71 -14.20
CA TRP A 300 18.56 2.16 -14.14
C TRP A 300 19.61 2.61 -13.12
N LYS A 301 19.60 2.06 -11.90
CA LYS A 301 20.60 2.35 -10.85
C LYS A 301 22.02 2.10 -11.32
N ASN A 302 22.25 1.01 -12.04
CA ASN A 302 23.57 0.65 -12.57
C ASN A 302 24.00 1.54 -13.75
N LYS A 303 23.06 2.09 -14.52
CA LYS A 303 23.32 2.99 -15.65
C LYS A 303 23.57 4.44 -15.20
N VAL A 304 22.87 4.92 -14.18
CA VAL A 304 22.90 6.34 -13.77
C VAL A 304 23.93 6.56 -12.67
N LYS A 305 24.97 7.35 -12.99
CA LYS A 305 25.98 7.76 -12.01
C LYS A 305 25.34 8.55 -10.87
N GLY A 306 25.56 8.12 -9.64
CA GLY A 306 25.04 8.78 -8.45
C GLY A 306 23.57 8.48 -8.14
N ALA A 307 22.95 7.49 -8.80
CA ALA A 307 21.57 7.09 -8.52
C ALA A 307 21.30 6.83 -7.03
N SER A 308 22.28 6.35 -6.27
CA SER A 308 22.17 6.13 -4.83
C SER A 308 21.82 7.39 -4.02
N TYR A 309 22.23 8.59 -4.48
CA TYR A 309 21.90 9.85 -3.81
C TYR A 309 20.48 10.33 -4.11
N LEU A 310 19.84 9.76 -5.14
CA LEU A 310 18.46 10.11 -5.53
C LEU A 310 17.42 9.20 -4.86
N VAL A 311 17.87 8.13 -4.19
CA VAL A 311 17.02 7.05 -3.68
C VAL A 311 17.11 7.01 -2.16
N ASP A 312 15.96 7.09 -1.51
CA ASP A 312 15.81 6.86 -0.08
C ASP A 312 14.97 5.60 0.16
N VAL A 313 15.46 4.72 1.04
CA VAL A 313 14.86 3.42 1.35
C VAL A 313 14.59 3.33 2.83
N LEU A 314 13.31 3.21 3.20
CA LEU A 314 12.90 2.94 4.58
C LEU A 314 12.74 1.42 4.80
N ASP A 315 13.48 0.89 5.78
CA ASP A 315 13.49 -0.54 6.11
C ASP A 315 12.49 -0.89 7.25
N HIS A 316 11.96 -2.11 7.17
CA HIS A 316 10.83 -2.68 7.92
C HIS A 316 10.96 -2.68 9.44
N LYS A 317 12.15 -2.46 10.00
CA LYS A 317 12.38 -2.64 11.45
C LYS A 317 11.50 -1.76 12.34
N ASN A 318 10.95 -0.67 11.79
CA ASN A 318 10.08 0.28 12.50
C ASN A 318 8.73 0.51 11.79
N ILE A 319 8.33 -0.37 10.87
CA ILE A 319 7.11 -0.21 10.06
C ILE A 319 5.98 -1.07 10.63
N HIS A 320 4.87 -0.44 10.99
CA HIS A 320 3.64 -1.10 11.43
C HIS A 320 2.55 -0.90 10.37
N ARG A 321 2.23 -1.95 9.61
CA ARG A 321 1.13 -1.97 8.63
C ARG A 321 -0.14 -2.58 9.24
N LEU A 322 -1.28 -1.93 9.07
CA LEU A 322 -2.58 -2.54 9.36
C LEU A 322 -3.07 -3.30 8.12
N ASN A 323 -2.97 -4.63 8.14
CA ASN A 323 -3.38 -5.45 7.01
C ASN A 323 -4.90 -5.71 6.97
N SER A 324 -5.40 -6.11 5.81
CA SER A 324 -6.82 -6.46 5.61
C SER A 324 -7.30 -7.59 6.55
N GLN A 325 -6.39 -8.50 6.93
CA GLN A 325 -6.70 -9.56 7.90
C GLN A 325 -7.02 -9.03 9.30
N ALA A 326 -6.49 -7.86 9.69
CA ALA A 326 -6.82 -7.24 10.96
C ALA A 326 -8.31 -6.91 11.07
N PHE A 327 -8.97 -6.55 9.95
CA PHE A 327 -10.40 -6.29 9.92
C PHE A 327 -11.25 -7.55 10.15
N ASN A 328 -10.78 -8.71 9.70
CA ASN A 328 -11.47 -9.98 9.87
C ASN A 328 -11.22 -10.64 11.23
N SER A 329 -10.05 -10.37 11.84
CA SER A 329 -9.60 -11.03 13.07
C SER A 329 -9.92 -10.28 14.35
N HIS A 330 -10.35 -9.01 14.26
CA HIS A 330 -10.61 -8.17 15.43
C HIS A 330 -12.09 -7.77 15.53
N SER A 331 -12.55 -7.55 16.76
CA SER A 331 -13.89 -7.04 17.02
C SER A 331 -14.06 -5.60 16.55
N THR A 332 -15.29 -5.21 16.24
CA THR A 332 -15.62 -3.79 15.93
C THR A 332 -15.25 -2.83 17.06
N SER A 333 -15.26 -3.29 18.32
CA SER A 333 -14.82 -2.47 19.46
C SER A 333 -13.31 -2.20 19.43
N PHE A 334 -12.49 -3.19 19.05
CA PHE A 334 -11.06 -3.00 18.89
C PHE A 334 -10.74 -1.99 17.77
N LEU A 335 -11.39 -2.12 16.61
CA LEU A 335 -11.18 -1.20 15.48
C LEU A 335 -11.57 0.25 15.80
N LYS A 336 -12.55 0.47 16.69
CA LYS A 336 -12.93 1.81 17.18
C LYS A 336 -11.80 2.48 17.97
N THR A 337 -11.12 1.71 18.81
CA THR A 337 -10.12 2.23 19.77
C THR A 337 -8.69 2.05 19.28
N LEU A 338 -8.48 1.51 18.08
CA LEU A 338 -7.17 1.24 17.53
C LEU A 338 -6.35 2.55 17.42
N PRO A 339 -5.16 2.64 18.04
CA PRO A 339 -4.31 3.83 17.91
C PRO A 339 -3.65 3.86 16.54
N LEU A 340 -4.22 4.63 15.59
CA LEU A 340 -3.70 4.72 14.21
C LEU A 340 -2.28 5.31 14.16
N SER A 341 -1.89 6.12 15.14
CA SER A 341 -0.55 6.71 15.24
C SER A 341 0.57 5.68 15.38
N VAL A 342 0.26 4.44 15.75
CA VAL A 342 1.24 3.35 15.83
C VAL A 342 1.49 2.74 14.44
N TYR A 343 0.59 2.96 13.48
CA TYR A 343 0.67 2.41 12.14
C TYR A 343 1.14 3.45 11.14
N ASN A 344 1.96 3.03 10.19
CA ASN A 344 2.46 3.90 9.13
C ASN A 344 1.58 3.86 7.87
N ASP A 345 0.93 2.72 7.62
CA ASP A 345 0.05 2.52 6.48
C ASP A 345 -1.02 1.45 6.76
N ILE A 346 -1.99 1.36 5.86
CA ILE A 346 -3.12 0.44 5.92
C ILE A 346 -3.37 -0.17 4.54
N LEU A 347 -3.78 -1.43 4.55
CA LEU A 347 -4.47 -2.07 3.43
C LEU A 347 -5.97 -2.18 3.74
N ILE A 348 -6.81 -1.44 3.03
CA ILE A 348 -8.26 -1.45 3.23
C ILE A 348 -8.89 -2.77 2.76
N ASP A 349 -10.07 -3.07 3.31
CA ASP A 349 -10.83 -4.25 2.92
C ASP A 349 -11.36 -4.11 1.48
N ASP A 350 -11.06 -5.11 0.66
CA ASP A 350 -11.40 -5.19 -0.75
C ASP A 350 -12.86 -5.58 -0.98
N ARG A 351 -13.67 -5.81 0.06
CA ARG A 351 -15.07 -6.22 -0.05
C ARG A 351 -16.01 -5.11 0.38
N LEU A 352 -15.76 -3.89 -0.09
CA LEU A 352 -16.66 -2.75 0.15
C LEU A 352 -18.10 -3.00 -0.29
N HIS A 353 -18.32 -3.81 -1.33
CA HIS A 353 -19.64 -4.19 -1.82
C HIS A 353 -20.36 -5.23 -0.93
N ASP A 354 -19.62 -5.98 -0.11
CA ASP A 354 -20.16 -6.97 0.81
C ASP A 354 -20.69 -6.28 2.09
N SER A 355 -21.90 -6.66 2.50
CA SER A 355 -22.56 -5.99 3.64
C SER A 355 -21.98 -6.38 5.00
N ASP A 356 -21.51 -7.61 5.14
CA ASP A 356 -20.93 -8.10 6.39
C ASP A 356 -19.53 -7.52 6.59
N ALA A 357 -18.70 -7.54 5.54
CA ALA A 357 -17.40 -6.88 5.54
C ALA A 357 -17.53 -5.37 5.81
N TRP A 358 -18.49 -4.71 5.16
CA TRP A 358 -18.75 -3.28 5.39
C TRP A 358 -19.17 -2.99 6.83
N ASN A 359 -20.01 -3.82 7.46
CA ASN A 359 -20.45 -3.57 8.83
C ASN A 359 -19.30 -3.51 9.83
N VAL A 360 -18.21 -4.22 9.54
CA VAL A 360 -16.96 -4.18 10.30
C VAL A 360 -16.11 -2.97 9.88
N ALA A 361 -15.86 -2.81 8.58
CA ALA A 361 -14.96 -1.79 8.04
C ALA A 361 -15.50 -0.35 8.19
N ARG A 362 -16.82 -0.15 8.21
CA ARG A 362 -17.45 1.19 8.30
C ARG A 362 -17.01 1.99 9.51
N VAL A 363 -16.73 1.29 10.62
CA VAL A 363 -16.23 1.89 11.86
C VAL A 363 -14.90 2.59 11.62
N PHE A 364 -14.07 1.97 10.79
CA PHE A 364 -12.76 2.46 10.42
C PHE A 364 -12.85 3.62 9.43
N TYR A 365 -13.66 3.50 8.38
CA TYR A 365 -13.84 4.58 7.38
C TYR A 365 -14.34 5.88 7.99
N ARG A 366 -15.18 5.83 9.03
CA ARG A 366 -15.64 7.02 9.77
C ARG A 366 -14.50 7.84 10.40
N ARG A 367 -13.29 7.28 10.50
CA ARG A 367 -12.09 7.98 11.00
C ARG A 367 -11.40 8.82 9.93
N PHE A 368 -11.59 8.50 8.65
CA PHE A 368 -10.95 9.18 7.51
C PHE A 368 -11.83 10.26 6.90
N PHE A 369 -13.15 10.15 7.07
CA PHE A 369 -14.11 11.02 6.41
C PHE A 369 -14.76 12.01 7.39
N THR A 370 -15.19 13.17 6.87
CA THR A 370 -16.19 13.98 7.56
C THR A 370 -17.52 13.21 7.61
N HIS A 371 -18.44 13.63 8.47
CA HIS A 371 -19.77 13.02 8.49
C HIS A 371 -20.47 13.16 7.12
N GLU A 372 -20.42 14.34 6.51
CA GLU A 372 -20.99 14.60 5.20
C GLU A 372 -20.38 13.74 4.09
N GLN A 373 -19.04 13.67 4.01
CA GLN A 373 -18.33 12.81 3.07
C GLN A 373 -18.74 11.35 3.26
N TYR A 374 -18.78 10.89 4.52
CA TYR A 374 -19.13 9.52 4.84
C TYR A 374 -20.56 9.16 4.42
N GLU A 375 -21.54 10.01 4.73
CA GLU A 375 -22.94 9.78 4.34
C GLU A 375 -23.09 9.79 2.82
N TYR A 376 -22.43 10.70 2.12
CA TYR A 376 -22.44 10.74 0.66
C TYR A 376 -21.82 9.48 0.04
N LEU A 377 -20.64 9.06 0.52
CA LEU A 377 -19.99 7.83 0.07
C LEU A 377 -20.81 6.58 0.37
N LEU A 378 -21.49 6.55 1.51
CA LEU A 378 -22.41 5.48 1.88
C LEU A 378 -23.61 5.43 0.91
N GLU A 379 -24.20 6.59 0.58
CA GLU A 379 -25.30 6.66 -0.39
C GLU A 379 -24.85 6.13 -1.77
N VAL A 380 -23.67 6.55 -2.23
CA VAL A 380 -23.07 6.06 -3.49
C VAL A 380 -22.89 4.54 -3.44
N ARG A 381 -22.33 4.01 -2.34
CA ARG A 381 -22.17 2.56 -2.11
C ARG A 381 -23.50 1.81 -2.20
N GLU A 382 -24.52 2.25 -1.47
CA GLU A 382 -25.82 1.56 -1.44
C GLU A 382 -26.47 1.51 -2.82
N ARG A 383 -26.31 2.58 -3.62
CA ARG A 383 -26.75 2.60 -5.03
C ARG A 383 -25.97 1.59 -5.86
N VAL A 384 -24.65 1.48 -5.75
CA VAL A 384 -23.89 0.46 -6.50
C VAL A 384 -24.36 -0.95 -6.15
N ILE A 385 -24.56 -1.23 -4.86
CA ILE A 385 -24.97 -2.56 -4.38
C ILE A 385 -26.39 -2.91 -4.86
N SER A 386 -27.32 -1.95 -4.86
CA SER A 386 -28.67 -2.21 -5.34
C SER A 386 -28.66 -2.60 -6.83
N TRP A 387 -27.84 -1.92 -7.63
CA TRP A 387 -27.67 -2.22 -9.05
C TRP A 387 -27.11 -3.63 -9.28
N GLN A 388 -26.07 -4.03 -8.54
CA GLN A 388 -25.50 -5.38 -8.64
C GLN A 388 -26.52 -6.46 -8.30
N LYS A 389 -27.36 -6.23 -7.28
CA LYS A 389 -28.44 -7.16 -6.91
C LYS A 389 -29.49 -7.28 -8.02
N ASP A 390 -29.90 -6.16 -8.61
CA ASP A 390 -30.87 -6.15 -9.72
C ASP A 390 -30.32 -6.86 -10.95
N GLU A 391 -29.04 -6.67 -11.28
CA GLU A 391 -28.38 -7.32 -12.40
C GLU A 391 -28.25 -8.83 -12.18
N GLN A 392 -27.83 -9.26 -10.99
CA GLN A 392 -27.80 -10.68 -10.61
C GLN A 392 -29.19 -11.31 -10.73
N GLN A 393 -30.24 -10.61 -10.29
CA GLN A 393 -31.63 -11.09 -10.44
C GLN A 393 -32.05 -11.19 -11.90
N ARG A 394 -31.70 -10.23 -12.75
CA ARG A 394 -31.98 -10.30 -14.20
C ARG A 394 -31.24 -11.46 -14.87
N HIS A 395 -29.96 -11.65 -14.56
CA HIS A 395 -29.18 -12.78 -15.06
C HIS A 395 -29.76 -14.12 -14.61
N TRP A 396 -30.17 -14.23 -13.34
CA TRP A 396 -30.86 -15.42 -12.84
C TRP A 396 -32.18 -15.67 -13.58
N ALA A 397 -32.99 -14.63 -13.82
CA ALA A 397 -34.25 -14.76 -14.55
C ALA A 397 -34.03 -15.20 -16.01
N LEU A 398 -33.03 -14.62 -16.68
CA LEU A 398 -32.62 -15.01 -18.03
C LEU A 398 -32.13 -16.46 -18.07
N TRP A 399 -31.31 -16.87 -17.10
CA TRP A 399 -30.83 -18.24 -16.99
C TRP A 399 -31.99 -19.23 -16.77
N MET A 400 -32.91 -18.90 -15.85
CA MET A 400 -34.11 -19.72 -15.62
C MET A 400 -34.99 -19.84 -16.87
N ASN A 401 -35.15 -18.77 -17.65
CA ASN A 401 -35.90 -18.78 -18.91
C ASN A 401 -35.21 -19.61 -20.01
N LEU A 402 -33.87 -19.61 -20.06
CA LEU A 402 -33.10 -20.41 -21.02
C LEU A 402 -33.12 -21.91 -20.67
N TYR A 403 -33.16 -22.27 -19.39
CA TYR A 403 -33.12 -23.66 -18.93
C TYR A 403 -34.50 -24.27 -18.67
N ASN A 404 -35.58 -23.48 -18.66
CA ASN A 404 -36.93 -24.00 -18.50
C ASN A 404 -37.96 -23.20 -19.34
N PRO A 405 -37.93 -23.31 -20.69
CA PRO A 405 -38.75 -22.48 -21.59
C PRO A 405 -40.25 -22.81 -21.59
N SER A 406 -40.76 -23.57 -20.60
CA SER A 406 -42.12 -24.12 -20.57
C SER A 406 -43.01 -23.56 -19.44
N ILE A 407 -42.56 -22.49 -18.78
CA ILE A 407 -43.39 -21.60 -17.95
C ILE A 407 -43.36 -20.24 -18.63
#